data_AF-A0A4P6HHH4-F1
#
_entry.id   AF-A0A4P6HHH4-F1
#
_cell.length_a   1.000
_cell.length_b   1.000
_cell.length_c   1.000
_cell.angle_alpha   90.00
_cell.angle_beta   90.00
_cell.angle_gamma   90.00
#
_symmetry.space_group_name_H-M   'P 1'
#
loop_
_entity.id
_entity.type
_entity.pdbx_description
1 polymer ?
#
loop_
_entity_poly.entity_id
_entity_poly.type
_entity_poly.pdbx_seq_one_letter_code
_entity_poly.pdbx_strand_id
1 'polypeptide(L)'
;MQFNVLTIFPEFFDSFLSCGLMAKAVEAGVVAVARVNPRDYAADRHHTVDDRPYGGGPGMVMGLPTMVAALRALPAPGKILMLSPAGKPLTQAMAAELAQEPSLTLLCGRYEGIDARIFELFDVTPVSVGDFVLSGGESAAACLMEAVARLVPGFMGKDASADEESFSAGLLEYPHYTRPEVFEGLPVPPELLTGNHAAIAAWRRRRSLETTLARRPDLFDATPLSPEDADFLKGTPRRRSGRNCHIGLVHGPVLLKDGSVGTVSLTNLDVHDIARVSRTYGLGGFEVVTPLRDQLALAGRIVEHWRAGPGARSNPDRAKALSLVRLHETLDAALAAVSAEHGRPAALVATSARGPATLSFKAAREMMATRPMLVVLGTGHGLAEDVLERADGVLPAIRPFSDYNHLSVRAAAGILVDRLIGDAL
;
A
#
# COMPACT_ATOMS: atom_id res chain seq x y z
N MET A 1 26.17 16.40 13.26
CA MET A 1 24.71 16.48 13.48
C MET A 1 24.41 16.32 14.96
N GLN A 2 23.54 17.16 15.52
CA GLN A 2 23.08 17.09 16.91
C GLN A 2 21.70 16.43 17.01
N PHE A 3 21.52 15.49 17.93
CA PHE A 3 20.21 14.96 18.34
C PHE A 3 19.94 15.32 19.80
N ASN A 4 18.82 15.99 20.09
CA ASN A 4 18.34 16.21 21.45
C ASN A 4 17.17 15.27 21.70
N VAL A 5 17.33 14.28 22.57
CA VAL A 5 16.28 13.31 22.88
C VAL A 5 15.63 13.70 24.20
N LEU A 6 14.38 14.19 24.12
CA LEU A 6 13.55 14.42 25.30
C LEU A 6 12.84 13.11 25.66
N THR A 7 13.26 12.48 26.75
CA THR A 7 12.74 11.19 27.22
C THR A 7 12.84 11.10 28.74
N ILE A 8 11.90 10.40 29.36
CA ILE A 8 11.97 10.08 30.80
C ILE A 8 12.84 8.85 31.10
N PHE A 9 13.39 8.18 30.08
CA PHE A 9 14.28 7.01 30.16
C PHE A 9 15.57 7.25 29.35
N PRO A 10 16.42 8.21 29.75
CA PRO A 10 17.67 8.53 29.04
C PRO A 10 18.62 7.32 28.89
N GLU A 11 18.58 6.37 29.83
CA GLU A 11 19.36 5.13 29.83
C GLU A 11 18.99 4.17 28.68
N PHE A 12 17.80 4.32 28.07
CA PHE A 12 17.37 3.51 26.93
C PHE A 12 18.37 3.58 25.76
N PHE A 13 19.08 4.71 25.64
CA PHE A 13 20.01 4.97 24.55
C PHE A 13 21.45 4.53 24.83
N ASP A 14 21.78 4.06 26.04
CA ASP A 14 23.16 3.73 26.42
C ASP A 14 23.79 2.69 25.49
N SER A 15 23.09 1.57 25.28
CA SER A 15 23.56 0.51 24.37
C SER A 15 23.59 0.97 22.92
N PHE A 16 22.56 1.67 22.48
CA PHE A 16 22.45 2.17 21.10
C PHE A 16 23.61 3.11 20.73
N LEU A 17 24.01 4.00 21.65
CA LEU A 17 25.09 4.95 21.42
C LEU A 17 26.49 4.36 21.62
N SER A 18 26.61 3.16 22.20
CA SER A 18 27.88 2.49 22.48
C SER A 18 28.17 1.28 21.59
N CYS A 19 27.35 1.01 20.58
CA CYS A 19 27.57 -0.09 19.64
C CYS A 19 27.66 0.32 18.16
N GLY A 20 28.34 -0.52 17.37
CA GLY A 20 28.33 -0.45 15.91
C GLY A 20 28.89 0.83 15.29
N LEU A 21 28.27 1.28 14.20
CA LEU A 21 28.64 2.52 13.52
C LEU A 21 28.20 3.76 14.28
N MET A 22 27.14 3.67 15.09
CA MET A 22 26.67 4.79 15.91
C MET A 22 27.73 5.19 16.94
N ALA A 23 28.32 4.22 17.64
CA ALA A 23 29.43 4.48 18.57
C ALA A 23 30.59 5.20 17.89
N LYS A 24 31.02 4.69 16.73
CA LYS A 24 32.11 5.31 15.95
C LYS A 24 31.76 6.73 15.51
N ALA A 25 30.52 6.98 15.10
CA ALA A 25 30.05 8.30 14.68
C ALA A 25 30.02 9.29 15.85
N VAL A 26 29.68 8.82 17.06
CA VAL A 26 29.73 9.61 18.29
C VAL A 26 31.18 9.90 18.69
N GLU A 27 32.06 8.90 18.70
CA GLU A 27 33.49 9.05 18.99
C GLU A 27 34.20 10.01 18.03
N ALA A 28 33.83 9.96 16.74
CA ALA A 28 34.37 10.84 15.71
C ALA A 28 33.74 12.24 15.68
N GLY A 29 32.72 12.51 16.52
CA GLY A 29 32.00 13.78 16.55
C GLY A 29 31.11 14.05 15.32
N VAL A 30 30.87 13.04 14.48
CA VAL A 30 29.93 13.13 13.34
C VAL A 30 28.51 13.29 13.85
N VAL A 31 28.18 12.56 14.92
CA VAL A 31 26.90 12.59 15.62
C VAL A 31 27.14 12.99 17.08
N ALA A 32 26.32 13.88 17.62
CA ALA A 32 26.30 14.22 19.03
C ALA A 32 24.88 14.04 19.55
N VAL A 33 24.72 13.45 20.75
CA VAL A 33 23.41 13.14 21.33
C VAL A 33 23.30 13.70 22.74
N ALA A 34 22.40 14.65 22.92
CA ALA A 34 21.99 15.14 24.23
C ALA A 34 20.74 14.40 24.69
N ARG A 35 20.75 13.93 25.94
CA ARG A 35 19.62 13.26 26.58
C ARG A 35 19.04 14.21 27.61
N VAL A 36 17.79 14.59 27.44
CA VAL A 36 17.11 15.58 28.28
C VAL A 36 15.94 14.90 28.97
N ASN A 37 15.99 14.81 30.30
CA ASN A 37 14.92 14.22 31.08
C ASN A 37 13.93 15.30 31.53
N PRO A 38 12.67 15.30 31.07
CA PRO A 38 11.67 16.26 31.54
C PRO A 38 11.49 16.25 33.07
N ARG A 39 11.78 15.12 33.73
CA ARG A 39 11.76 15.01 35.20
C ARG A 39 12.69 16.00 35.90
N ASP A 40 13.78 16.40 35.26
CA ASP A 40 14.75 17.35 35.82
C ASP A 40 14.21 18.79 35.86
N TYR A 41 13.09 19.04 35.18
CA TYR A 41 12.42 20.33 35.10
C TYR A 41 11.11 20.38 35.92
N ALA A 42 10.83 19.32 36.67
CA ALA A 42 9.67 19.26 37.56
C ALA A 42 9.87 20.18 38.77
N ALA A 43 8.80 20.86 39.19
CA ALA A 43 8.83 21.74 40.36
C ALA A 43 8.56 21.00 41.68
N ASP A 44 7.98 19.80 41.62
CA ASP A 44 7.62 18.99 42.78
C ASP A 44 8.70 17.97 43.13
N ARG A 45 8.75 17.53 44.40
CA ARG A 45 9.77 16.58 44.88
C ARG A 45 9.67 15.20 44.23
N HIS A 46 8.52 14.85 43.65
CA HIS A 46 8.28 13.53 43.07
C HIS A 46 8.67 13.48 41.59
N HIS A 47 9.18 14.58 41.05
CA HIS A 47 9.57 14.70 39.65
C HIS A 47 8.44 14.30 38.68
N THR A 48 7.25 14.85 38.94
CA THR A 48 6.02 14.52 38.23
C THR A 48 6.06 15.09 36.81
N VAL A 49 5.69 14.27 35.83
CA VAL A 49 5.73 14.62 34.40
C VAL A 49 4.41 14.32 33.69
N ASP A 50 3.45 13.74 34.39
CA ASP A 50 2.18 13.28 33.86
C ASP A 50 1.03 13.55 34.83
N ASP A 51 -0.19 13.64 34.28
CA ASP A 51 -1.43 13.80 35.05
C ASP A 51 -2.60 13.12 34.31
N ARG A 52 -3.76 13.03 34.96
CA ARG A 52 -4.97 12.44 34.38
C ARG A 52 -5.48 13.27 33.21
N PRO A 53 -5.98 12.63 32.13
CA PRO A 53 -6.55 13.35 30.99
C PRO A 53 -7.84 14.08 31.37
N TYR A 54 -8.01 15.30 30.86
CA TYR A 54 -9.34 15.93 30.82
C TYR A 54 -10.29 15.11 29.94
N GLY A 55 -11.57 15.05 30.33
CA GLY A 55 -12.57 14.21 29.67
C GLY A 55 -12.68 12.78 30.22
N GLY A 56 -11.79 12.40 31.16
CA GLY A 56 -11.75 11.06 31.74
C GLY A 56 -11.13 10.02 30.79
N GLY A 57 -11.26 8.74 31.16
CA GLY A 57 -10.60 7.63 30.46
C GLY A 57 -9.44 7.02 31.27
N PRO A 58 -8.95 5.83 30.87
CA PRO A 58 -7.78 5.22 31.48
C PRO A 58 -6.49 5.95 31.07
N GLY A 59 -5.41 5.71 31.82
CA GLY A 59 -4.08 6.21 31.47
C GLY A 59 -3.74 7.60 32.03
N MET A 60 -2.58 8.09 31.60
CA MET A 60 -2.00 9.38 31.99
C MET A 60 -1.53 10.13 30.74
N VAL A 61 -1.40 11.45 30.82
CA VAL A 61 -0.90 12.31 29.74
C VAL A 61 0.29 13.09 30.25
N MET A 62 1.38 13.14 29.48
CA MET A 62 2.55 13.95 29.84
C MET A 62 2.20 15.44 29.82
N GLY A 63 2.47 16.11 30.94
CA GLY A 63 2.12 17.51 31.16
C GLY A 63 3.08 18.48 30.49
N LEU A 64 2.55 19.64 30.08
CA LEU A 64 3.34 20.68 29.42
C LEU A 64 4.43 21.35 30.28
N PRO A 65 4.27 21.61 31.61
CA PRO A 65 5.24 22.44 32.34
C PRO A 65 6.69 21.95 32.23
N THR A 66 6.91 20.65 32.42
CA THR A 66 8.23 20.02 32.33
C THR A 66 8.72 19.93 30.89
N MET A 67 7.84 19.55 29.95
CA MET A 67 8.16 19.44 28.53
C MET A 67 8.58 20.79 27.93
N VAL A 68 7.82 21.86 28.20
CA VAL A 68 8.08 23.22 27.73
C VAL A 68 9.38 23.77 28.33
N ALA A 69 9.59 23.56 29.63
CA ALA A 69 10.81 24.00 30.31
C ALA A 69 12.06 23.29 29.73
N ALA A 70 11.99 21.98 29.53
CA ALA A 70 13.05 21.20 28.91
C ALA A 70 13.36 21.67 27.48
N LEU A 71 12.33 21.88 26.65
CA LEU A 71 12.48 22.39 25.28
C LEU A 71 13.11 23.78 25.23
N ARG A 72 12.68 24.70 26.09
CA ARG A 72 13.20 26.08 26.14
C ARG A 72 14.64 26.15 26.66
N ALA A 73 15.10 25.14 27.39
CA ALA A 73 16.47 25.07 27.87
C ALA A 73 17.46 24.56 26.81
N LEU A 74 16.98 24.03 25.67
CA LEU A 74 17.84 23.56 24.59
C LEU A 74 18.50 24.75 23.87
N PRO A 75 19.85 24.80 23.76
CA PRO A 75 20.54 25.89 23.09
C PRO A 75 20.35 25.87 21.56
N ALA A 76 20.18 24.68 20.99
CA ALA A 76 19.98 24.46 19.56
C ALA A 76 18.90 23.37 19.36
N PRO A 77 17.61 23.70 19.54
CA PRO A 77 16.53 22.72 19.42
C PRO A 77 16.37 22.18 18.00
N GLY A 78 16.73 22.96 16.97
CA GLY A 78 16.57 22.53 15.58
C GLY A 78 15.13 22.16 15.24
N LYS A 79 14.93 21.22 14.32
CA LYS A 79 13.59 20.72 13.96
C LYS A 79 13.06 19.81 15.07
N ILE A 80 11.85 20.08 15.57
CA ILE A 80 11.24 19.32 16.66
C ILE A 80 10.30 18.26 16.09
N LEU A 81 10.60 16.99 16.36
CA LEU A 81 9.85 15.84 15.89
C LEU A 81 9.22 15.12 17.08
N MET A 82 7.92 14.82 16.99
CA MET A 82 7.23 13.99 17.98
C MET A 82 7.02 12.59 17.46
N LEU A 83 7.54 11.60 18.17
CA LEU A 83 7.40 10.20 17.80
C LEU A 83 5.98 9.75 18.16
N SER A 84 5.14 9.56 17.15
CA SER A 84 3.70 9.33 17.32
C SER A 84 3.12 8.49 16.18
N PRO A 85 2.25 7.51 16.46
CA PRO A 85 1.58 6.73 15.41
C PRO A 85 0.66 7.58 14.52
N ALA A 86 0.23 8.75 14.99
CA ALA A 86 -0.55 9.71 14.20
C ALA A 86 0.30 10.57 13.24
N GLY A 87 1.63 10.43 13.30
CA GLY A 87 2.57 11.17 12.47
C GLY A 87 2.65 10.67 11.03
N LYS A 88 3.32 11.47 10.18
CA LYS A 88 3.65 11.00 8.83
C LYS A 88 4.59 9.79 8.92
N PRO A 89 4.40 8.74 8.10
CA PRO A 89 5.31 7.59 8.09
C PRO A 89 6.75 8.02 7.78
N LEU A 90 7.70 7.49 8.55
CA LEU A 90 9.13 7.63 8.31
C LEU A 90 9.47 6.90 7.02
N THR A 91 10.06 7.63 6.08
CA THR A 91 10.51 7.12 4.78
C THR A 91 11.98 7.44 4.57
N GLN A 92 12.63 6.74 3.64
CA GLN A 92 14.02 7.03 3.28
C GLN A 92 14.20 8.47 2.77
N ALA A 93 13.21 8.99 2.02
CA ALA A 93 13.20 10.38 1.57
C ALA A 93 13.14 11.38 2.75
N MET A 94 12.30 11.10 3.75
CA MET A 94 12.25 11.91 4.98
C MET A 94 13.58 11.83 5.75
N ALA A 95 14.19 10.65 5.86
CA ALA A 95 15.48 10.50 6.52
C ALA A 95 16.58 11.33 5.83
N ALA A 96 16.60 11.33 4.49
CA ALA A 96 17.52 12.15 3.69
C ALA A 96 17.29 13.66 3.86
N GLU A 97 16.04 14.11 3.96
CA GLU A 97 15.71 15.51 4.28
C GLU A 97 16.23 15.88 5.67
N LEU A 98 15.92 15.07 6.68
CA LEU A 98 16.35 15.28 8.06
C LEU A 98 17.87 15.22 8.21
N ALA A 99 18.56 14.46 7.36
CA ALA A 99 20.02 14.35 7.36
C ALA A 99 20.73 15.68 7.03
N GLN A 100 20.03 16.63 6.42
CA GLN A 100 20.55 17.96 6.11
C GLN A 100 20.46 18.94 7.28
N GLU A 101 19.69 18.61 8.32
CA GLU A 101 19.50 19.49 9.47
C GLU A 101 20.72 19.46 10.40
N PRO A 102 21.22 20.60 10.90
CA PRO A 102 22.35 20.60 11.83
C PRO A 102 21.98 20.01 13.20
N SER A 103 20.69 20.14 13.60
CA SER A 103 20.16 19.69 14.89
C SER A 103 18.71 19.21 14.75
N LEU A 104 18.37 18.14 15.47
CA LEU A 104 17.03 17.57 15.57
C LEU A 104 16.66 17.36 17.05
N THR A 105 15.44 17.70 17.43
CA THR A 105 14.89 17.36 18.75
C THR A 105 13.82 16.30 18.62
N LEU A 106 13.96 15.21 19.37
CA LEU A 106 13.09 14.04 19.33
C LEU A 106 12.29 13.94 20.63
N LEU A 107 10.97 14.19 20.57
CA LEU A 107 10.06 14.08 21.69
C LEU A 107 9.56 12.65 21.85
N CYS A 108 10.03 11.96 22.88
CA CYS A 108 9.59 10.61 23.22
C CYS A 108 8.38 10.67 24.15
N GLY A 109 7.18 10.58 23.60
CA GLY A 109 5.95 10.45 24.38
C GLY A 109 5.88 9.12 25.14
N ARG A 110 5.20 9.13 26.28
CA ARG A 110 4.85 7.97 27.10
C ARG A 110 3.37 8.05 27.48
N TYR A 111 2.86 6.99 28.10
CA TYR A 111 1.47 6.89 28.51
C TYR A 111 0.52 7.04 27.30
N GLU A 112 -0.54 7.85 27.39
CA GLU A 112 -1.44 8.16 26.26
C GLU A 112 -0.84 9.20 25.29
N GLY A 113 0.30 9.79 25.63
CA GLY A 113 1.00 10.79 24.82
C GLY A 113 1.33 12.07 25.57
N ILE A 114 1.63 13.11 24.81
CA ILE A 114 1.94 14.46 25.30
C ILE A 114 0.70 15.34 25.08
N ASP A 115 0.43 16.25 26.02
CA ASP A 115 -0.65 17.23 25.88
C ASP A 115 -0.61 17.96 24.52
N ALA A 116 -1.73 17.91 23.80
CA ALA A 116 -1.83 18.36 22.40
C ALA A 116 -1.53 19.85 22.20
N ARG A 117 -1.64 20.67 23.25
CA ARG A 117 -1.29 22.10 23.16
C ARG A 117 0.21 22.32 22.91
N ILE A 118 1.05 21.28 22.99
CA ILE A 118 2.46 21.36 22.57
C ILE A 118 2.60 21.85 21.11
N PHE A 119 1.67 21.50 20.23
CA PHE A 119 1.63 21.93 18.83
C PHE A 119 1.29 23.41 18.66
N GLU A 120 0.62 24.02 19.64
CA GLU A 120 0.33 25.46 19.63
C GLU A 120 1.52 26.28 20.14
N LEU A 121 2.41 25.66 20.92
CA LEU A 121 3.55 26.30 21.56
C LEU A 121 4.84 26.18 20.75
N PHE A 122 4.98 25.12 19.97
CA PHE A 122 6.17 24.81 19.19
C PHE A 122 5.78 24.25 17.81
N ASP A 123 6.62 24.52 16.80
CA ASP A 123 6.49 23.90 15.49
C ASP A 123 6.97 22.43 15.56
N VAL A 124 6.06 21.55 15.99
CA VAL A 124 6.31 20.12 16.19
C VAL A 124 5.75 19.32 15.02
N THR A 125 6.60 18.55 14.35
CA THR A 125 6.18 17.62 13.31
C THR A 125 6.01 16.21 13.88
N PRO A 126 4.81 15.61 13.85
CA PRO A 126 4.64 14.23 14.29
C PRO A 126 5.16 13.25 13.22
N VAL A 127 5.91 12.23 13.65
CA VAL A 127 6.50 11.18 12.78
C VAL A 127 6.17 9.79 13.34
N SER A 128 5.68 8.91 12.47
CA SER A 128 5.37 7.51 12.79
C SER A 128 6.44 6.58 12.20
N VAL A 129 6.88 5.57 12.93
CA VAL A 129 7.79 4.53 12.41
C VAL A 129 7.06 3.31 11.84
N GLY A 130 5.72 3.31 11.87
CA GLY A 130 4.88 2.30 11.26
C GLY A 130 3.49 2.18 11.89
N ASP A 131 2.64 1.37 11.26
CA ASP A 131 1.23 1.18 11.66
C ASP A 131 1.11 0.17 12.82
N PHE A 132 1.75 0.48 13.94
CA PHE A 132 1.70 -0.29 15.19
C PHE A 132 1.91 0.63 16.40
N VAL A 133 1.59 0.14 17.60
CA VAL A 133 1.70 0.93 18.84
C VAL A 133 2.88 0.43 19.66
N LEU A 134 3.72 1.37 20.11
CA LEU A 134 4.83 1.14 21.03
C LEU A 134 4.48 1.66 22.42
N SER A 135 5.18 1.18 23.45
CA SER A 135 5.00 1.67 24.84
C SER A 135 5.58 3.07 25.09
N GLY A 136 6.33 3.60 24.13
CA GLY A 136 6.97 4.91 24.20
C GLY A 136 7.71 5.26 22.92
N GLY A 137 8.07 6.53 22.79
CA GLY A 137 8.75 7.06 21.61
C GLY A 137 10.23 6.67 21.48
N GLU A 138 10.86 6.05 22.47
CA GLU A 138 12.31 5.84 22.50
C GLU A 138 12.80 4.87 21.41
N SER A 139 12.07 3.77 21.17
CA SER A 139 12.41 2.84 20.08
C SER A 139 12.21 3.49 18.70
N ALA A 140 11.17 4.33 18.57
CA ALA A 140 10.94 5.09 17.35
C ALA A 140 12.01 6.17 17.12
N ALA A 141 12.46 6.83 18.18
CA ALA A 141 13.53 7.81 18.15
C ALA A 141 14.87 7.17 17.77
N ALA A 142 15.18 5.98 18.31
CA ALA A 142 16.37 5.22 17.92
C ALA A 142 16.32 4.83 16.43
N CYS A 143 15.18 4.34 15.95
CA CYS A 143 14.97 4.00 14.53
C CYS A 143 15.17 5.21 13.61
N LEU A 144 14.53 6.35 13.92
CA LEU A 144 14.69 7.59 13.16
C LEU A 144 16.13 8.08 13.19
N MET A 145 16.75 8.13 14.37
CA MET A 145 18.13 8.58 14.55
C MET A 145 19.11 7.71 13.76
N GLU A 146 18.93 6.38 13.75
CA GLU A 146 19.78 5.48 12.96
C GLU A 146 19.62 5.69 11.44
N ALA A 147 18.39 5.84 10.97
CA ALA A 147 18.10 6.08 9.55
C ALA A 147 18.70 7.43 9.07
N VAL A 148 18.56 8.48 9.88
CA VAL A 148 19.08 9.82 9.56
C VAL A 148 20.61 9.85 9.67
N ALA A 149 21.17 9.37 10.79
CA ALA A 149 22.60 9.45 11.05
C ALA A 149 23.44 8.76 9.97
N ARG A 150 22.94 7.64 9.42
CA ARG A 150 23.61 6.91 8.34
C ARG A 150 23.88 7.76 7.10
N LEU A 151 23.02 8.74 6.82
CA LEU A 151 23.11 9.63 5.67
C LEU A 151 23.96 10.87 5.94
N VAL A 152 24.42 11.07 7.18
CA VAL A 152 25.29 12.20 7.54
C VAL A 152 26.70 11.98 6.98
N PRO A 153 27.28 12.97 6.27
CA PRO A 153 28.65 12.87 5.77
C PRO A 153 29.65 12.51 6.87
N GLY A 154 30.42 11.45 6.62
CA GLY A 154 31.40 10.91 7.58
C GLY A 154 30.87 9.80 8.48
N PHE A 155 29.57 9.47 8.44
CA PHE A 155 29.03 8.33 9.19
C PHE A 155 29.42 6.99 8.55
N MET A 156 29.08 6.82 7.27
CA MET A 156 29.54 5.69 6.47
C MET A 156 30.96 5.99 5.95
N GLY A 157 31.83 4.98 5.95
CA GLY A 157 33.20 5.12 5.44
C GLY A 157 33.25 5.53 3.97
N LYS A 158 34.45 5.90 3.48
CA LYS A 158 34.67 6.18 2.06
C LYS A 158 34.29 4.92 1.25
N ASP A 159 33.40 5.07 0.27
CA ASP A 159 32.97 4.07 -0.73
C ASP A 159 31.69 3.24 -0.45
N ALA A 160 30.87 3.58 0.56
CA ALA A 160 29.52 3.00 0.63
C ALA A 160 28.54 3.78 -0.27
N SER A 161 28.08 3.14 -1.36
CA SER A 161 27.09 3.72 -2.28
C SER A 161 25.70 3.68 -1.66
N ALA A 162 25.38 4.66 -0.81
CA ALA A 162 24.02 4.87 -0.29
C ALA A 162 22.96 4.95 -1.42
N ASP A 163 23.40 5.26 -2.64
CA ASP A 163 22.58 5.36 -3.84
C ASP A 163 22.09 4.00 -4.39
N GLU A 164 22.71 2.88 -4.01
CA GLU A 164 22.29 1.53 -4.46
C GLU A 164 21.45 0.76 -3.43
N GLU A 165 21.20 1.34 -2.26
CA GLU A 165 20.45 0.69 -1.17
C GLU A 165 18.93 0.62 -1.44
N SER A 166 18.25 -0.25 -0.69
CA SER A 166 16.79 -0.36 -0.74
C SER A 166 16.15 1.01 -0.47
N PHE A 167 15.11 1.34 -1.25
CA PHE A 167 14.33 2.57 -1.23
C PHE A 167 15.04 3.83 -1.75
N SER A 168 16.37 3.85 -1.92
CA SER A 168 17.10 5.01 -2.47
C SER A 168 16.66 5.35 -3.89
N ALA A 169 16.43 4.34 -4.73
CA ALA A 169 15.88 4.49 -6.08
C ALA A 169 14.39 4.07 -6.19
N GLY A 170 13.67 4.05 -5.07
CA GLY A 170 12.26 3.60 -5.00
C GLY A 170 12.04 2.09 -5.07
N LEU A 171 13.09 1.29 -5.33
CA LEU A 171 13.03 -0.18 -5.41
C LEU A 171 13.74 -0.85 -4.23
N LEU A 172 13.58 -2.17 -4.10
CA LEU A 172 14.35 -2.99 -3.17
C LEU A 172 15.69 -3.36 -3.79
N GLU A 173 16.69 -3.58 -2.97
CA GLU A 173 18.01 -3.98 -3.43
C GLU A 173 18.01 -5.41 -3.99
N TYR A 174 18.99 -5.68 -4.86
CA TYR A 174 19.28 -7.01 -5.38
C TYR A 174 19.87 -7.93 -4.28
N PRO A 175 19.81 -9.26 -4.45
CA PRO A 175 20.44 -10.18 -3.51
C PRO A 175 21.97 -10.07 -3.56
N HIS A 176 22.59 -10.09 -2.38
CA HIS A 176 24.04 -10.06 -2.22
C HIS A 176 24.61 -11.46 -2.07
N TYR A 177 25.83 -11.64 -2.60
CA TYR A 177 26.58 -12.88 -2.53
C TYR A 177 28.01 -12.59 -2.04
N THR A 178 28.55 -13.49 -1.24
CA THR A 178 29.94 -13.41 -0.77
C THR A 178 30.60 -14.77 -0.85
N ARG A 179 31.91 -14.81 -0.60
CA ARG A 179 32.71 -16.04 -0.62
C ARG A 179 32.17 -17.05 0.39
N PRO A 180 32.23 -18.36 0.08
CA PRO A 180 32.84 -19.00 -1.10
C PRO A 180 31.94 -18.98 -2.37
N GLU A 181 32.52 -19.23 -3.56
CA GLU A 181 31.79 -19.21 -4.84
C GLU A 181 30.69 -20.28 -4.94
N VAL A 182 30.84 -21.41 -4.26
CA VAL A 182 29.82 -22.44 -4.14
C VAL A 182 29.67 -22.79 -2.66
N PHE A 183 28.47 -22.63 -2.12
CA PHE A 183 28.14 -22.99 -0.75
C PHE A 183 26.99 -24.00 -0.76
N GLU A 184 27.20 -25.19 -0.19
CA GLU A 184 26.21 -26.28 -0.17
C GLU A 184 25.62 -26.63 -1.55
N GLY A 185 26.44 -26.55 -2.61
CA GLY A 185 26.01 -26.81 -3.98
C GLY A 185 25.27 -25.65 -4.66
N LEU A 186 25.13 -24.51 -4.00
CA LEU A 186 24.54 -23.29 -4.56
C LEU A 186 25.66 -22.36 -5.07
N PRO A 187 25.82 -22.20 -6.40
CA PRO A 187 26.81 -21.32 -6.97
C PRO A 187 26.38 -19.84 -6.90
N VAL A 188 27.37 -18.95 -6.78
CA VAL A 188 27.19 -17.51 -7.05
C VAL A 188 26.82 -17.33 -8.52
N PRO A 189 25.89 -16.42 -8.86
CA PRO A 189 25.52 -16.13 -10.24
C PRO A 189 26.75 -15.82 -11.13
N PRO A 190 26.86 -16.45 -12.31
CA PRO A 190 28.05 -16.32 -13.14
C PRO A 190 28.32 -14.88 -13.57
N GLU A 191 27.28 -14.06 -13.74
CA GLU A 191 27.42 -12.64 -14.08
C GLU A 191 28.29 -11.87 -13.08
N LEU A 192 28.20 -12.23 -11.80
CA LEU A 192 28.96 -11.60 -10.71
C LEU A 192 30.43 -12.02 -10.68
N LEU A 193 30.81 -13.09 -11.39
CA LEU A 193 32.17 -13.63 -11.42
C LEU A 193 33.01 -13.11 -12.59
N THR A 194 32.39 -12.46 -13.58
CA THR A 194 33.05 -12.06 -14.84
C THR A 194 33.85 -10.76 -14.77
N GLY A 195 33.66 -9.94 -13.72
CA GLY A 195 34.22 -8.59 -13.62
C GLY A 195 33.66 -7.57 -14.63
N ASN A 196 32.66 -7.96 -15.43
CA ASN A 196 32.02 -7.05 -16.39
C ASN A 196 31.02 -6.14 -15.66
N HIS A 197 31.43 -4.91 -15.38
CA HIS A 197 30.61 -3.92 -14.65
C HIS A 197 29.23 -3.68 -15.28
N ALA A 198 29.12 -3.65 -16.62
CA ALA A 198 27.84 -3.44 -17.30
C ALA A 198 26.91 -4.65 -17.13
N ALA A 199 27.44 -5.87 -17.25
CA ALA A 199 26.67 -7.09 -17.04
C ALA A 199 26.21 -7.22 -15.58
N ILE A 200 27.08 -6.86 -14.63
CA ILE A 200 26.77 -6.84 -13.20
C ILE A 200 25.65 -5.83 -12.91
N ALA A 201 25.75 -4.59 -13.43
CA ALA A 201 24.72 -3.57 -13.25
C ALA A 201 23.37 -4.00 -13.82
N ALA A 202 23.35 -4.56 -15.04
CA ALA A 202 22.12 -5.08 -15.67
C ALA A 202 21.52 -6.28 -14.89
N TRP A 203 22.36 -7.14 -14.32
CA TRP A 203 21.91 -8.21 -13.44
C TRP A 203 21.31 -7.65 -12.14
N ARG A 204 22.00 -6.70 -11.48
CA ARG A 204 21.55 -6.03 -10.26
C ARG A 204 20.19 -5.36 -10.44
N ARG A 205 20.01 -4.60 -11.53
CA ARG A 205 18.74 -3.95 -11.85
C ARG A 205 17.60 -4.96 -12.01
N ARG A 206 17.81 -6.02 -12.80
CA ARG A 206 16.81 -7.09 -13.00
C ARG A 206 16.42 -7.78 -11.70
N ARG A 207 17.38 -8.12 -10.84
CA ARG A 207 17.10 -8.79 -9.56
C ARG A 207 16.43 -7.86 -8.54
N SER A 208 16.75 -6.56 -8.56
CA SER A 208 16.04 -5.54 -7.81
C SER A 208 14.55 -5.51 -8.19
N LEU A 209 14.24 -5.41 -9.50
CA LEU A 209 12.86 -5.44 -10.01
C LEU A 209 12.11 -6.72 -9.61
N GLU A 210 12.73 -7.90 -9.77
CA GLU A 210 12.13 -9.17 -9.35
C GLU A 210 11.85 -9.22 -7.85
N THR A 211 12.79 -8.73 -7.03
CA THR A 211 12.65 -8.70 -5.58
C THR A 211 11.54 -7.75 -5.14
N THR A 212 11.46 -6.56 -5.76
CA THR A 212 10.38 -5.60 -5.54
C THR A 212 9.04 -6.20 -5.94
N LEU A 213 8.93 -6.77 -7.15
CA LEU A 213 7.70 -7.41 -7.62
C LEU A 213 7.22 -8.53 -6.69
N ALA A 214 8.14 -9.33 -6.15
CA ALA A 214 7.80 -10.45 -5.27
C ALA A 214 7.42 -10.03 -3.85
N ARG A 215 8.01 -8.94 -3.31
CA ARG A 215 7.91 -8.60 -1.88
C ARG A 215 7.16 -7.29 -1.59
N ARG A 216 7.34 -6.28 -2.44
CA ARG A 216 6.79 -4.92 -2.27
C ARG A 216 6.33 -4.35 -3.62
N PRO A 217 5.38 -5.02 -4.31
CA PRO A 217 4.87 -4.56 -5.60
C PRO A 217 4.25 -3.15 -5.54
N ASP A 218 3.80 -2.71 -4.36
CA ASP A 218 3.30 -1.37 -4.10
C ASP A 218 4.33 -0.26 -4.36
N LEU A 219 5.63 -0.56 -4.32
CA LEU A 219 6.67 0.44 -4.61
C LEU A 219 6.68 0.91 -6.07
N PHE A 220 6.09 0.14 -6.99
CA PHE A 220 5.98 0.55 -8.39
C PHE A 220 5.00 1.70 -8.60
N ASP A 221 4.06 1.92 -7.68
CA ASP A 221 3.10 3.04 -7.76
C ASP A 221 3.79 4.41 -7.67
N ALA A 222 4.91 4.47 -6.95
CA ALA A 222 5.69 5.69 -6.73
C ALA A 222 7.00 5.75 -7.52
N THR A 223 7.41 4.65 -8.16
CA THR A 223 8.71 4.53 -8.83
C THR A 223 8.55 4.55 -10.35
N PRO A 224 9.06 5.59 -11.04
CA PRO A 224 9.08 5.60 -12.49
C PRO A 224 9.90 4.43 -13.04
N LEU A 225 9.27 3.63 -13.90
CA LEU A 225 9.93 2.53 -14.60
C LEU A 225 10.40 2.99 -15.98
N SER A 226 11.62 2.62 -16.35
CA SER A 226 12.07 2.78 -17.74
C SER A 226 11.32 1.81 -18.66
N PRO A 227 11.29 2.05 -19.98
CA PRO A 227 10.72 1.10 -20.94
C PRO A 227 11.35 -0.30 -20.83
N GLU A 228 12.65 -0.37 -20.56
CA GLU A 228 13.38 -1.63 -20.38
C GLU A 228 12.94 -2.37 -19.11
N ASP A 229 12.75 -1.65 -18.00
CA ASP A 229 12.23 -2.25 -16.75
C ASP A 229 10.81 -2.79 -16.96
N ALA A 230 9.96 -2.03 -17.63
CA ALA A 230 8.58 -2.42 -17.92
C ALA A 230 8.53 -3.65 -18.83
N ASP A 231 9.37 -3.71 -19.87
CA ASP A 231 9.44 -4.87 -20.77
C ASP A 231 9.98 -6.12 -20.07
N PHE A 232 10.98 -5.96 -19.20
CA PHE A 232 11.46 -7.04 -18.35
C PHE A 232 10.34 -7.57 -17.43
N LEU A 233 9.66 -6.68 -16.70
CA LEU A 233 8.57 -7.04 -15.77
C LEU A 233 7.36 -7.70 -16.47
N LYS A 234 7.06 -7.34 -17.72
CA LYS A 234 6.01 -8.02 -18.52
C LYS A 234 6.32 -9.50 -18.73
N GLY A 235 7.60 -9.82 -18.92
CA GLY A 235 8.11 -11.19 -19.10
C GLY A 235 8.32 -11.95 -17.79
N THR A 236 8.44 -11.26 -16.65
CA THR A 236 8.71 -11.89 -15.36
C THR A 236 7.51 -12.74 -14.88
N PRO A 237 7.73 -14.03 -14.57
CA PRO A 237 6.71 -14.87 -13.97
C PRO A 237 6.24 -14.29 -12.63
N ARG A 238 4.93 -14.08 -12.49
CA ARG A 238 4.32 -13.62 -11.25
C ARG A 238 2.96 -14.26 -11.02
N ARG A 239 2.55 -14.31 -9.76
CA ARG A 239 1.17 -14.61 -9.41
C ARG A 239 0.31 -13.46 -9.93
N ARG A 240 -0.60 -13.74 -10.87
CA ARG A 240 -1.53 -12.75 -11.42
C ARG A 240 -2.85 -12.92 -10.70
N SER A 241 -3.08 -12.15 -9.64
CA SER A 241 -4.28 -12.28 -8.82
C SER A 241 -5.54 -12.07 -9.66
N GLY A 242 -5.47 -11.18 -10.66
CA GLY A 242 -6.54 -10.95 -11.63
C GLY A 242 -7.15 -12.21 -12.25
N ARG A 243 -6.40 -13.30 -12.46
CA ARG A 243 -6.95 -14.56 -12.98
C ARG A 243 -8.06 -15.15 -12.10
N ASN A 244 -8.01 -14.89 -10.79
CA ASN A 244 -9.05 -15.33 -9.84
C ASN A 244 -10.18 -14.30 -9.71
N CYS A 245 -10.15 -13.18 -10.41
CA CYS A 245 -11.18 -12.15 -10.38
C CYS A 245 -11.95 -12.15 -11.69
N HIS A 246 -13.27 -12.28 -11.60
CA HIS A 246 -14.22 -12.14 -12.69
C HIS A 246 -15.08 -10.91 -12.44
N ILE A 247 -15.44 -10.20 -13.51
CA ILE A 247 -16.45 -9.14 -13.43
C ILE A 247 -17.80 -9.70 -13.86
N GLY A 248 -18.85 -9.43 -13.11
CA GLY A 248 -20.23 -9.71 -13.46
C GLY A 248 -20.98 -8.43 -13.79
N LEU A 249 -21.49 -8.27 -15.03
CA LEU A 249 -22.41 -7.19 -15.37
C LEU A 249 -23.85 -7.72 -15.27
N VAL A 250 -24.56 -7.30 -14.22
CA VAL A 250 -25.88 -7.81 -13.89
C VAL A 250 -26.95 -6.88 -14.44
N HIS A 251 -27.77 -7.41 -15.33
CA HIS A 251 -28.94 -6.72 -15.89
C HIS A 251 -30.24 -7.07 -15.18
N GLY A 252 -30.29 -8.18 -14.45
CA GLY A 252 -31.39 -8.58 -13.57
C GLY A 252 -30.96 -9.72 -12.63
N PRO A 253 -31.36 -9.72 -11.34
CA PRO A 253 -32.23 -8.74 -10.68
C PRO A 253 -31.50 -7.45 -10.30
N VAL A 254 -32.06 -6.30 -10.69
CA VAL A 254 -31.54 -4.96 -10.37
C VAL A 254 -32.66 -4.01 -9.94
N LEU A 255 -32.30 -2.90 -9.30
CA LEU A 255 -33.24 -1.85 -8.95
C LEU A 255 -33.55 -0.96 -10.16
N LEU A 256 -34.84 -0.75 -10.40
CA LEU A 256 -35.36 0.21 -11.35
C LEU A 256 -35.52 1.59 -10.70
N LYS A 257 -35.86 2.59 -11.51
CA LYS A 257 -35.97 4.00 -11.09
C LYS A 257 -37.02 4.21 -10.00
N ASP A 258 -38.07 3.40 -10.01
CA ASP A 258 -39.16 3.41 -9.03
C ASP A 258 -38.84 2.59 -7.76
N GLY A 259 -37.65 1.99 -7.67
CA GLY A 259 -37.23 1.14 -6.56
C GLY A 259 -37.70 -0.31 -6.66
N SER A 260 -38.47 -0.69 -7.69
CA SER A 260 -38.84 -2.07 -7.92
C SER A 260 -37.66 -2.90 -8.42
N VAL A 261 -37.70 -4.22 -8.17
CA VAL A 261 -36.74 -5.16 -8.75
C VAL A 261 -37.18 -5.53 -10.16
N GLY A 262 -36.29 -5.38 -11.12
CA GLY A 262 -36.57 -5.67 -12.52
C GLY A 262 -35.34 -6.04 -13.32
N THR A 263 -35.45 -5.89 -14.64
CA THR A 263 -34.38 -6.16 -15.60
C THR A 263 -34.21 -4.99 -16.56
N VAL A 264 -32.96 -4.66 -16.90
CA VAL A 264 -32.62 -3.59 -17.85
C VAL A 264 -31.96 -4.16 -19.10
N SER A 265 -32.08 -3.47 -20.22
CA SER A 265 -31.42 -3.86 -21.46
C SER A 265 -29.89 -3.73 -21.39
N LEU A 266 -29.22 -4.48 -22.26
CA LEU A 266 -27.77 -4.46 -22.40
C LEU A 266 -27.32 -3.27 -23.24
N THR A 267 -26.23 -2.61 -22.83
CA THR A 267 -25.54 -1.62 -23.65
C THR A 267 -24.33 -2.24 -24.31
N ASN A 268 -24.20 -2.08 -25.63
CA ASN A 268 -23.03 -2.55 -26.38
C ASN A 268 -21.70 -1.95 -25.85
N LEU A 269 -21.71 -0.67 -25.45
CA LEU A 269 -20.53 0.00 -24.90
C LEU A 269 -20.05 -0.65 -23.59
N ASP A 270 -20.97 -1.01 -22.70
CA ASP A 270 -20.62 -1.63 -21.42
C ASP A 270 -19.92 -2.99 -21.64
N VAL A 271 -20.41 -3.79 -22.60
CA VAL A 271 -19.76 -5.06 -22.97
C VAL A 271 -18.34 -4.83 -23.49
N HIS A 272 -18.17 -3.87 -24.40
CA HIS A 272 -16.88 -3.60 -25.01
C HIS A 272 -15.84 -3.05 -24.04
N ASP A 273 -16.22 -2.08 -23.22
CA ASP A 273 -15.28 -1.36 -22.36
C ASP A 273 -14.89 -2.22 -21.17
N ILE A 274 -15.83 -2.93 -20.54
CA ILE A 274 -15.54 -3.84 -19.43
C ILE A 274 -14.70 -5.03 -19.93
N ALA A 275 -14.98 -5.59 -21.12
CA ALA A 275 -14.13 -6.65 -21.68
C ALA A 275 -12.68 -6.20 -21.89
N ARG A 276 -12.45 -4.94 -22.29
CA ARG A 276 -11.11 -4.37 -22.43
C ARG A 276 -10.44 -4.18 -21.07
N VAL A 277 -11.14 -3.62 -20.09
CA VAL A 277 -10.65 -3.54 -18.70
C VAL A 277 -10.25 -4.93 -18.20
N SER A 278 -11.13 -5.92 -18.37
CA SER A 278 -10.86 -7.29 -17.98
C SER A 278 -9.61 -7.87 -18.65
N ARG A 279 -9.39 -7.56 -19.93
CA ARG A 279 -8.20 -8.01 -20.65
C ARG A 279 -6.93 -7.29 -20.19
N THR A 280 -7.00 -5.99 -19.95
CA THR A 280 -5.86 -5.17 -19.51
C THR A 280 -5.32 -5.65 -18.17
N TYR A 281 -6.18 -5.88 -17.19
CA TYR A 281 -5.78 -6.35 -15.85
C TYR A 281 -5.65 -7.88 -15.75
N GLY A 282 -5.79 -8.60 -16.87
CA GLY A 282 -5.61 -10.05 -16.92
C GLY A 282 -6.62 -10.82 -16.07
N LEU A 283 -7.88 -10.37 -16.06
CA LEU A 283 -8.97 -10.98 -15.33
C LEU A 283 -9.30 -12.39 -15.83
N GLY A 284 -9.89 -13.23 -14.97
CA GLY A 284 -10.30 -14.60 -15.30
C GLY A 284 -11.45 -14.65 -16.31
N GLY A 285 -12.35 -13.66 -16.27
CA GLY A 285 -13.48 -13.60 -17.19
C GLY A 285 -14.35 -12.37 -17.01
N PHE A 286 -15.27 -12.19 -17.95
CA PHE A 286 -16.31 -11.18 -17.88
C PHE A 286 -17.67 -11.85 -18.12
N GLU A 287 -18.44 -11.96 -17.05
CA GLU A 287 -19.74 -12.63 -17.03
C GLU A 287 -20.85 -11.58 -17.25
N VAL A 288 -21.59 -11.67 -18.35
CA VAL A 288 -22.77 -10.85 -18.62
C VAL A 288 -24.01 -11.63 -18.22
N VAL A 289 -24.79 -11.10 -17.28
CA VAL A 289 -25.95 -11.77 -16.69
C VAL A 289 -27.22 -11.03 -17.09
N THR A 290 -28.09 -11.68 -17.86
CA THR A 290 -29.40 -11.11 -18.21
C THR A 290 -30.44 -12.21 -18.43
N PRO A 291 -31.62 -12.14 -17.78
CA PRO A 291 -32.71 -13.09 -18.02
C PRO A 291 -33.45 -12.83 -19.33
N LEU A 292 -33.16 -11.71 -20.03
CA LEU A 292 -33.80 -11.36 -21.29
C LEU A 292 -33.16 -12.11 -22.46
N ARG A 293 -33.91 -13.06 -23.05
CA ARG A 293 -33.43 -13.92 -24.14
C ARG A 293 -33.01 -13.16 -25.40
N ASP A 294 -33.71 -12.08 -25.74
CA ASP A 294 -33.39 -11.21 -26.87
C ASP A 294 -32.05 -10.48 -26.64
N GLN A 295 -31.80 -10.04 -25.41
CA GLN A 295 -30.54 -9.40 -25.02
C GLN A 295 -29.38 -10.39 -24.98
N LEU A 296 -29.61 -11.62 -24.51
CA LEU A 296 -28.62 -12.70 -24.60
C LEU A 296 -28.25 -13.01 -26.06
N ALA A 297 -29.25 -13.11 -26.95
CA ALA A 297 -29.01 -13.33 -28.37
C ALA A 297 -28.25 -12.15 -29.01
N LEU A 298 -28.55 -10.91 -28.62
CA LEU A 298 -27.83 -9.72 -29.06
C LEU A 298 -26.37 -9.75 -28.61
N ALA A 299 -26.12 -10.01 -27.32
CA ALA A 299 -24.77 -10.13 -26.77
C ALA A 299 -23.99 -11.28 -27.44
N GLY A 300 -24.66 -12.40 -27.73
CA GLY A 300 -24.10 -13.53 -28.46
C GLY A 300 -23.60 -13.13 -29.85
N ARG A 301 -24.42 -12.41 -30.63
CA ARG A 301 -24.01 -11.89 -31.95
C ARG A 301 -22.84 -10.92 -31.86
N ILE A 302 -22.80 -10.06 -30.84
CA ILE A 302 -21.67 -9.14 -30.61
C ILE A 302 -20.39 -9.95 -30.36
N VAL A 303 -20.42 -10.90 -29.44
CA VAL A 303 -19.25 -11.73 -29.09
C VAL A 303 -18.79 -12.56 -30.29
N GLU A 304 -19.71 -13.20 -31.01
CA GLU A 304 -19.39 -14.01 -32.20
C GLU A 304 -18.74 -13.19 -33.32
N HIS A 305 -19.26 -11.98 -33.58
CA HIS A 305 -18.70 -11.06 -34.57
C HIS A 305 -17.22 -10.75 -34.30
N TRP A 306 -16.84 -10.58 -33.03
CA TRP A 306 -15.46 -10.26 -32.63
C TRP A 306 -14.59 -11.50 -32.39
N ARG A 307 -15.17 -12.66 -32.06
CA ARG A 307 -14.42 -13.89 -31.78
C ARG A 307 -14.11 -14.70 -33.04
N ALA A 308 -15.07 -14.82 -33.96
CA ALA A 308 -14.96 -15.65 -35.16
C ALA A 308 -15.38 -14.91 -36.45
N GLY A 309 -16.03 -13.76 -36.33
CA GLY A 309 -16.52 -12.97 -37.47
C GLY A 309 -15.51 -12.01 -38.10
N PRO A 310 -15.99 -11.12 -39.01
CA PRO A 310 -15.16 -10.12 -39.68
C PRO A 310 -14.42 -9.18 -38.72
N GLY A 311 -15.01 -8.90 -37.56
CA GLY A 311 -14.41 -8.06 -36.52
C GLY A 311 -13.06 -8.58 -36.05
N ALA A 312 -12.93 -9.90 -35.90
CA ALA A 312 -11.69 -10.56 -35.46
C ALA A 312 -10.50 -10.27 -36.40
N ARG A 313 -10.77 -10.23 -37.72
CA ARG A 313 -9.76 -9.94 -38.74
C ARG A 313 -9.38 -8.47 -38.79
N SER A 314 -10.34 -7.58 -38.50
CA SER A 314 -10.14 -6.13 -38.57
C SER A 314 -9.43 -5.54 -37.34
N ASN A 315 -9.65 -6.12 -36.15
CA ASN A 315 -9.04 -5.64 -34.90
C ASN A 315 -8.77 -6.82 -33.94
N PRO A 316 -7.58 -7.44 -34.04
CA PRO A 316 -7.20 -8.58 -33.21
C PRO A 316 -7.20 -8.29 -31.70
N ASP A 317 -6.89 -7.06 -31.28
CA ASP A 317 -6.85 -6.72 -29.85
C ASP A 317 -8.24 -6.64 -29.25
N ARG A 318 -9.21 -6.12 -30.00
CA ARG A 318 -10.61 -6.15 -29.58
C ARG A 318 -11.13 -7.59 -29.52
N ALA A 319 -10.72 -8.46 -30.46
CA ALA A 319 -11.06 -9.88 -30.43
C ALA A 319 -10.59 -10.57 -29.14
N LYS A 320 -9.34 -10.31 -28.71
CA LYS A 320 -8.76 -10.84 -27.45
C LYS A 320 -9.52 -10.39 -26.20
N ALA A 321 -10.05 -9.16 -26.20
CA ALA A 321 -10.85 -8.67 -25.10
C ALA A 321 -12.22 -9.39 -25.05
N LEU A 322 -12.90 -9.45 -26.18
CA LEU A 322 -14.26 -10.01 -26.27
C LEU A 322 -14.28 -11.53 -26.11
N SER A 323 -13.16 -12.22 -26.29
CA SER A 323 -13.06 -13.66 -25.99
C SER A 323 -13.20 -13.99 -24.51
N LEU A 324 -13.10 -13.00 -23.60
CA LEU A 324 -13.34 -13.18 -22.16
C LEU A 324 -14.83 -13.15 -21.79
N VAL A 325 -15.70 -12.69 -22.70
CA VAL A 325 -17.13 -12.51 -22.43
C VAL A 325 -17.84 -13.85 -22.41
N ARG A 326 -18.62 -14.08 -21.37
CA ARG A 326 -19.49 -15.24 -21.19
C ARG A 326 -20.89 -14.77 -20.83
N LEU A 327 -21.90 -15.44 -21.34
CA LEU A 327 -23.29 -15.01 -21.24
C LEU A 327 -24.05 -15.99 -20.37
N HIS A 328 -24.84 -15.46 -19.42
CA HIS A 328 -25.59 -16.26 -18.46
C HIS A 328 -27.01 -15.72 -18.30
N GLU A 329 -27.98 -16.63 -18.15
CA GLU A 329 -29.37 -16.29 -17.87
C GLU A 329 -29.58 -15.78 -16.44
N THR A 330 -28.80 -16.32 -15.49
CA THR A 330 -28.94 -16.02 -14.05
C THR A 330 -27.58 -15.79 -13.40
N LEU A 331 -27.59 -15.08 -12.28
CA LEU A 331 -26.38 -14.85 -11.47
C LEU A 331 -25.82 -16.16 -10.91
N ASP A 332 -26.70 -17.09 -10.52
CA ASP A 332 -26.30 -18.41 -10.02
C ASP A 332 -25.59 -19.24 -11.09
N ALA A 333 -26.04 -19.17 -12.35
CA ALA A 333 -25.37 -19.82 -13.47
C ALA A 333 -23.97 -19.24 -13.71
N ALA A 334 -23.83 -17.91 -13.63
CA ALA A 334 -22.52 -17.27 -13.72
C ALA A 334 -21.58 -17.70 -12.58
N LEU A 335 -22.05 -17.68 -11.33
CA LEU A 335 -21.27 -18.07 -10.17
C LEU A 335 -20.85 -19.55 -10.22
N ALA A 336 -21.75 -20.43 -10.68
CA ALA A 336 -21.46 -21.84 -10.88
C ALA A 336 -20.42 -22.07 -11.99
N ALA A 337 -20.50 -21.31 -13.10
CA ALA A 337 -19.53 -21.40 -14.19
C ALA A 337 -18.12 -20.97 -13.75
N VAL A 338 -18.01 -19.87 -12.99
CA VAL A 338 -16.73 -19.43 -12.41
C VAL A 338 -16.19 -20.48 -11.43
N SER A 339 -17.05 -21.03 -10.57
CA SER A 339 -16.65 -22.06 -9.61
C SER A 339 -16.12 -23.33 -10.31
N ALA A 340 -16.79 -23.75 -11.39
CA ALA A 340 -16.42 -24.92 -12.17
C ALA A 340 -15.08 -24.75 -12.89
N GLU A 341 -14.83 -23.59 -13.51
CA GLU A 341 -13.56 -23.30 -14.20
C GLU A 341 -12.35 -23.39 -13.27
N HIS A 342 -12.49 -22.91 -12.04
CA HIS A 342 -11.40 -22.85 -11.06
C HIS A 342 -11.33 -24.07 -10.14
N GLY A 343 -12.27 -25.02 -10.29
CA GLY A 343 -12.35 -26.24 -9.48
C GLY A 343 -12.61 -26.00 -8.00
N ARG A 344 -13.13 -24.83 -7.61
CA ARG A 344 -13.40 -24.46 -6.22
C ARG A 344 -14.50 -23.38 -6.12
N PRO A 345 -15.22 -23.25 -5.00
CA PRO A 345 -16.33 -22.28 -4.88
C PRO A 345 -15.88 -20.83 -5.07
N ALA A 346 -16.58 -20.09 -5.92
CA ALA A 346 -16.35 -18.67 -6.14
C ALA A 346 -17.08 -17.81 -5.09
N ALA A 347 -16.41 -16.74 -4.67
CA ALA A 347 -17.02 -15.69 -3.85
C ALA A 347 -17.93 -14.80 -4.71
N LEU A 348 -19.12 -14.47 -4.22
CA LEU A 348 -19.93 -13.39 -4.78
C LEU A 348 -19.59 -12.09 -4.05
N VAL A 349 -18.97 -11.13 -4.74
CA VAL A 349 -18.66 -9.82 -4.16
C VAL A 349 -19.46 -8.76 -4.87
N ALA A 350 -20.29 -8.04 -4.12
CA ALA A 350 -21.17 -7.03 -4.68
C ALA A 350 -20.55 -5.63 -4.65
N THR A 351 -21.10 -4.76 -5.49
CA THR A 351 -20.79 -3.35 -5.51
C THR A 351 -22.07 -2.57 -5.30
N SER A 352 -21.97 -1.49 -4.52
CA SER A 352 -23.10 -0.60 -4.32
C SER A 352 -22.59 0.83 -4.34
N ALA A 353 -23.38 1.71 -4.96
CA ALA A 353 -23.16 3.13 -4.76
C ALA A 353 -23.52 3.51 -3.32
N ARG A 354 -24.47 2.82 -2.66
CA ARG A 354 -25.10 3.22 -1.38
C ARG A 354 -24.75 2.24 -0.26
N GLY A 355 -24.92 2.68 0.98
CA GLY A 355 -24.75 1.82 2.16
C GLY A 355 -23.30 1.60 2.58
N PRO A 356 -23.07 0.97 3.73
CA PRO A 356 -21.73 0.72 4.25
C PRO A 356 -21.04 -0.38 3.44
N ALA A 357 -19.71 -0.25 3.31
CA ALA A 357 -18.88 -1.34 2.81
C ALA A 357 -18.77 -2.43 3.88
N THR A 358 -18.86 -3.70 3.48
CA THR A 358 -18.62 -4.84 4.37
C THR A 358 -17.31 -5.56 4.07
N LEU A 359 -16.66 -5.23 2.95
CA LEU A 359 -15.39 -5.80 2.51
C LEU A 359 -14.43 -4.70 2.06
N SER A 360 -13.26 -4.61 2.68
CA SER A 360 -12.20 -3.68 2.23
C SER A 360 -11.50 -4.21 0.98
N PHE A 361 -10.89 -3.33 0.17
CA PHE A 361 -10.08 -3.76 -0.98
C PHE A 361 -8.91 -4.67 -0.56
N LYS A 362 -8.33 -4.45 0.63
CA LYS A 362 -7.28 -5.33 1.17
C LYS A 362 -7.82 -6.75 1.42
N ALA A 363 -8.94 -6.86 2.12
CA ALA A 363 -9.57 -8.15 2.39
C ALA A 363 -10.03 -8.86 1.10
N ALA A 364 -10.52 -8.11 0.11
CA ALA A 364 -10.87 -8.65 -1.20
C ALA A 364 -9.65 -9.21 -1.95
N ARG A 365 -8.48 -8.55 -1.88
CA ARG A 365 -7.22 -9.06 -2.43
C ARG A 365 -6.76 -10.34 -1.73
N GLU A 366 -6.85 -10.38 -0.41
CA GLU A 366 -6.52 -11.57 0.40
C GLU A 366 -7.45 -12.75 0.04
N MET A 367 -8.75 -12.48 -0.18
CA MET A 367 -9.71 -13.48 -0.64
C MET A 367 -9.36 -14.02 -2.04
N MET A 368 -9.04 -13.12 -2.98
CA MET A 368 -8.58 -13.48 -4.33
C MET A 368 -7.27 -14.28 -4.31
N ALA A 369 -6.50 -14.19 -3.21
CA ALA A 369 -5.31 -14.98 -3.02
C ALA A 369 -5.61 -16.49 -2.84
N THR A 370 -6.79 -16.84 -2.36
CA THR A 370 -7.13 -18.21 -1.94
C THR A 370 -8.27 -18.84 -2.76
N ARG A 371 -9.22 -18.03 -3.28
CA ARG A 371 -10.36 -18.50 -4.08
C ARG A 371 -10.73 -17.54 -5.22
N PRO A 372 -11.43 -18.01 -6.27
CA PRO A 372 -11.96 -17.15 -7.30
C PRO A 372 -13.11 -16.29 -6.74
N MET A 373 -13.34 -15.15 -7.38
CA MET A 373 -14.33 -14.16 -7.00
C MET A 373 -15.03 -13.63 -8.24
N LEU A 374 -16.36 -13.49 -8.15
CA LEU A 374 -17.20 -12.80 -9.10
C LEU A 374 -17.64 -11.46 -8.51
N VAL A 375 -16.99 -10.38 -8.97
CA VAL A 375 -17.34 -9.01 -8.56
C VAL A 375 -18.47 -8.50 -9.43
N VAL A 376 -19.65 -8.32 -8.86
CA VAL A 376 -20.86 -7.94 -9.61
C VAL A 376 -21.15 -6.44 -9.55
N LEU A 377 -21.48 -5.89 -10.71
CA LEU A 377 -21.98 -4.54 -10.89
C LEU A 377 -23.40 -4.59 -11.43
N GLY A 378 -24.31 -3.94 -10.71
CA GLY A 378 -25.71 -3.79 -11.14
C GLY A 378 -25.85 -2.65 -12.14
N THR A 379 -26.61 -2.89 -13.19
CA THR A 379 -27.08 -1.84 -14.11
C THR A 379 -28.34 -1.15 -13.56
N GLY A 380 -28.91 -0.19 -14.32
CA GLY A 380 -30.08 0.57 -13.85
C GLY A 380 -29.72 1.47 -12.67
N HIS A 381 -30.39 1.26 -11.53
CA HIS A 381 -30.13 1.99 -10.28
C HIS A 381 -29.31 1.20 -9.24
N GLY A 382 -28.75 0.04 -9.64
CA GLY A 382 -27.90 -0.80 -8.80
C GLY A 382 -28.45 -2.22 -8.63
N LEU A 383 -27.71 -3.07 -7.93
CA LEU A 383 -28.14 -4.44 -7.63
C LEU A 383 -29.38 -4.44 -6.73
N ALA A 384 -30.23 -5.46 -6.88
CA ALA A 384 -31.32 -5.71 -5.96
C ALA A 384 -30.80 -6.10 -4.56
N GLU A 385 -31.60 -5.84 -3.52
CA GLU A 385 -31.20 -6.03 -2.12
C GLU A 385 -30.88 -7.49 -1.79
N ASP A 386 -31.64 -8.43 -2.38
CA ASP A 386 -31.39 -9.87 -2.26
C ASP A 386 -30.00 -10.29 -2.77
N VAL A 387 -29.47 -9.63 -3.81
CA VAL A 387 -28.11 -9.86 -4.29
C VAL A 387 -27.08 -9.32 -3.30
N LEU A 388 -27.35 -8.17 -2.67
CA LEU A 388 -26.45 -7.59 -1.67
C LEU A 388 -26.39 -8.43 -0.40
N GLU A 389 -27.54 -8.93 0.07
CA GLU A 389 -27.65 -9.78 1.26
C GLU A 389 -26.96 -11.15 1.08
N ARG A 390 -26.99 -11.69 -0.14
CA ARG A 390 -26.37 -12.98 -0.47
C ARG A 390 -24.86 -12.89 -0.76
N ALA A 391 -24.31 -11.69 -0.93
CA ALA A 391 -22.91 -11.50 -1.25
C ALA A 391 -22.01 -11.84 -0.05
N ASP A 392 -20.84 -12.44 -0.31
CA ASP A 392 -19.78 -12.64 0.67
C ASP A 392 -19.21 -11.30 1.19
N GLY A 393 -19.46 -10.20 0.47
CA GLY A 393 -19.07 -8.85 0.87
C GLY A 393 -19.42 -7.79 -0.16
N VAL A 394 -19.49 -6.54 0.29
CA VAL A 394 -19.76 -5.35 -0.53
C VAL A 394 -18.54 -4.43 -0.51
N LEU A 395 -17.98 -4.16 -1.69
CA LEU A 395 -16.81 -3.28 -1.83
C LEU A 395 -17.14 -1.82 -1.49
N PRO A 396 -16.14 -1.00 -1.10
CA PRO A 396 -16.36 0.40 -0.80
C PRO A 396 -16.86 1.18 -2.01
N ALA A 397 -17.87 2.03 -1.80
CA ALA A 397 -18.43 2.87 -2.83
C ALA A 397 -17.39 3.82 -3.44
N ILE A 398 -17.51 4.10 -4.74
CA ILE A 398 -16.63 5.03 -5.45
C ILE A 398 -17.08 6.46 -5.19
N ARG A 399 -16.75 6.98 -4.00
CA ARG A 399 -17.11 8.32 -3.55
C ARG A 399 -16.01 8.89 -2.63
N PRO A 400 -15.00 9.59 -3.16
CA PRO A 400 -13.93 10.16 -2.34
C PRO A 400 -14.46 11.37 -1.55
N PHE A 401 -15.15 11.11 -0.44
CA PHE A 401 -15.76 12.10 0.44
C PHE A 401 -16.71 13.08 -0.27
N SER A 402 -17.31 12.63 -1.38
CA SER A 402 -18.23 13.41 -2.21
C SER A 402 -19.60 12.74 -2.28
N ASP A 403 -20.64 13.54 -2.46
CA ASP A 403 -22.02 13.06 -2.56
C ASP A 403 -22.37 12.52 -3.96
N TYR A 404 -21.56 12.84 -4.99
CA TYR A 404 -21.80 12.37 -6.35
C TYR A 404 -21.63 10.86 -6.46
N ASN A 405 -22.65 10.18 -7.00
CA ASN A 405 -22.73 8.72 -6.99
C ASN A 405 -23.24 8.07 -8.28
N HIS A 406 -23.36 8.87 -9.34
CA HIS A 406 -24.00 8.47 -10.58
C HIS A 406 -22.97 8.19 -11.67
N LEU A 407 -22.05 7.26 -11.40
CA LEU A 407 -21.07 6.82 -12.39
C LEU A 407 -21.71 5.84 -13.39
N SER A 408 -21.28 5.91 -14.65
CA SER A 408 -21.58 4.81 -15.59
C SER A 408 -20.94 3.51 -15.10
N VAL A 409 -21.60 2.37 -15.34
CA VAL A 409 -21.12 1.06 -14.88
C VAL A 409 -19.71 0.73 -15.43
N ARG A 410 -19.42 1.13 -16.67
CA ARG A 410 -18.09 0.98 -17.29
C ARG A 410 -17.00 1.79 -16.58
N ALA A 411 -17.29 3.03 -16.15
CA ALA A 411 -16.35 3.84 -15.38
C ALA A 411 -16.15 3.26 -13.98
N ALA A 412 -17.24 2.80 -13.35
CA ALA A 412 -17.17 2.13 -12.05
C ALA A 412 -16.32 0.86 -12.12
N ALA A 413 -16.51 0.02 -13.15
CA ALA A 413 -15.73 -1.20 -13.36
C ALA A 413 -14.23 -0.89 -13.50
N GLY A 414 -13.85 0.11 -14.30
CA GLY A 414 -12.45 0.52 -14.43
C GLY A 414 -11.81 0.92 -13.10
N ILE A 415 -12.47 1.80 -12.34
CA ILE A 415 -11.96 2.28 -11.05
C ILE A 415 -11.89 1.15 -10.01
N LEU A 416 -12.89 0.26 -9.98
CA LEU A 416 -12.93 -0.84 -9.03
C LEU A 416 -11.84 -1.88 -9.32
N VAL A 417 -11.65 -2.24 -10.58
CA VAL A 417 -10.59 -3.17 -10.99
C VAL A 417 -9.22 -2.60 -10.66
N ASP A 418 -9.00 -1.31 -10.94
CA ASP A 418 -7.75 -0.64 -10.62
C ASP A 418 -7.47 -0.62 -9.10
N ARG A 419 -8.45 -0.20 -8.28
CA ARG A 419 -8.31 -0.22 -6.81
C ARG A 419 -8.11 -1.62 -6.23
N LEU A 420 -8.62 -2.64 -6.90
CA LEU A 420 -8.57 -4.01 -6.44
C LEU A 420 -7.25 -4.69 -6.82
N ILE A 421 -6.74 -4.46 -8.03
CA ILE A 421 -5.60 -5.19 -8.60
C ILE A 421 -4.40 -4.27 -8.89
N GLY A 422 -4.59 -3.09 -9.47
CA GLY A 422 -3.49 -2.24 -9.91
C GLY A 422 -2.57 -2.92 -10.95
N ASP A 423 -1.37 -2.37 -11.13
CA ASP A 423 -0.42 -2.86 -12.16
C ASP A 423 0.37 -4.10 -11.72
N ALA A 424 0.70 -4.17 -10.43
CA ALA A 424 1.69 -5.10 -9.89
C ALA A 424 1.12 -6.28 -9.08
N LEU A 425 -0.18 -6.29 -8.71
CA LEU A 425 -0.78 -7.35 -7.86
C LEU A 425 -1.49 -8.47 -8.66
#